data_AF-A0A1Q5XUW3-F1
#
_entry.id   AF-A0A1Q5XUW3-F1
#
_cell.length_a   1.000
_cell.length_b   1.000
_cell.length_c   1.000
_cell.angle_alpha   90.00
_cell.angle_beta   90.00
_cell.angle_gamma   90.00
#
_symmetry.space_group_name_H-M   'P 1'
#
loop_
_entity.id
_entity.type
_entity.pdbx_description
1 polymer ?
#
loop_
_entity_poly.entity_id
_entity_poly.type
_entity_poly.pdbx_seq_one_letter_code
_entity_poly.pdbx_strand_id
1 'polypeptide(L)'
;MLKLFEYNWQVRKDWLDWCDTVNKEELMKKRTGGLGYILPTLYHIVAVEYGWICGGIQERAMEIPPFEEVASLQQIKDFSARCHVEIAPFVYEWNDGLEERIMIDITDEGEREAHKYGEVMRHVIAHEIHHIGQLSIWSREIGKIPVNANLIGRGLFDI
;
A
#
# COMPACT_ATOMS: atom_id res chain seq x y z
N MET A 1 10.80 12.22 0.01
CA MET A 1 9.77 11.25 0.45
C MET A 1 8.53 11.32 -0.44
N LEU A 2 7.89 12.49 -0.57
CA LEU A 2 6.62 12.67 -1.30
C LEU A 2 6.56 11.97 -2.68
N LYS A 3 7.59 12.14 -3.53
CA LYS A 3 7.64 11.51 -4.86
C LYS A 3 7.56 9.98 -4.85
N LEU A 4 8.00 9.33 -3.78
CA LEU A 4 7.90 7.88 -3.64
C LEU A 4 6.49 7.43 -3.24
N PHE A 5 5.74 8.23 -2.47
CA PHE A 5 4.31 7.99 -2.24
C PHE A 5 3.51 8.17 -3.52
N GLU A 6 3.75 9.26 -4.27
CA GLU A 6 3.08 9.48 -5.56
C GLU A 6 3.37 8.34 -6.55
N TYR A 7 4.63 7.89 -6.61
CA TYR A 7 5.03 6.71 -7.39
C TYR A 7 4.26 5.46 -6.97
N ASN A 8 4.24 5.16 -5.67
CA ASN A 8 3.56 3.99 -5.13
C ASN A 8 2.06 4.03 -5.48
N TRP A 9 1.38 5.16 -5.27
CA TRP A 9 -0.04 5.32 -5.61
C TRP A 9 -0.32 5.11 -7.10
N GLN A 10 0.51 5.65 -7.99
CA GLN A 10 0.38 5.42 -9.43
C GLN A 10 0.55 3.93 -9.78
N VAL A 11 1.60 3.29 -9.26
CA VAL A 11 1.88 1.88 -9.53
C VAL A 11 0.79 0.97 -8.96
N ARG A 12 0.30 1.24 -7.76
CA ARG A 12 -0.81 0.51 -7.13
C ARG A 12 -2.07 0.60 -7.98
N LYS A 13 -2.40 1.80 -8.47
CA LYS A 13 -3.54 2.01 -9.36
C LYS A 13 -3.36 1.19 -10.64
N ASP A 14 -2.19 1.24 -11.26
CA ASP A 14 -1.88 0.45 -12.46
C ASP A 14 -2.04 -1.06 -12.20
N TRP A 15 -1.66 -1.56 -11.01
CA TRP A 15 -1.84 -2.96 -10.63
C TRP A 15 -3.30 -3.35 -10.37
N LEU A 16 -4.07 -2.47 -9.74
CA LEU A 16 -5.50 -2.67 -9.54
C LEU A 16 -6.23 -2.71 -10.89
N ASP A 17 -5.85 -1.85 -11.84
CA ASP A 17 -6.40 -1.85 -13.20
C ASP A 17 -5.92 -3.09 -13.99
N TRP A 18 -4.67 -3.51 -13.82
CA TRP A 18 -4.14 -4.75 -14.41
C TRP A 18 -4.94 -5.99 -13.97
N CYS A 19 -5.43 -6.00 -12.72
CA CYS A 19 -6.24 -7.10 -12.18
C CYS A 19 -7.59 -7.26 -12.91
N ASP A 20 -8.13 -6.24 -13.57
CA ASP A 20 -9.35 -6.39 -14.38
C ASP A 20 -9.15 -7.35 -15.56
N THR A 21 -7.90 -7.59 -15.95
CA THR A 21 -7.56 -8.51 -17.05
C THR A 21 -7.40 -9.96 -16.58
N VAL A 22 -7.50 -10.22 -15.28
CA VAL A 22 -7.26 -11.53 -14.65
C VAL A 22 -8.56 -12.05 -14.06
N ASN A 23 -8.83 -13.35 -14.24
CA ASN A 23 -10.02 -13.94 -13.62
C ASN A 23 -9.87 -14.01 -12.09
N LYS A 24 -11.00 -14.03 -11.38
CA LYS A 24 -11.03 -14.04 -9.91
C LYS A 24 -10.28 -15.23 -9.30
N GLU A 25 -10.32 -16.40 -9.94
CA GLU A 25 -9.65 -17.60 -9.47
C GLU A 25 -8.14 -17.41 -9.41
N GLU A 26 -7.52 -16.89 -10.47
CA GLU A 26 -6.07 -16.64 -10.53
C GLU A 26 -5.61 -15.52 -9.58
N LEU A 27 -6.47 -14.53 -9.34
CA LEU A 27 -6.23 -13.47 -8.35
C LEU A 27 -6.22 -13.99 -6.90
N MET A 28 -6.98 -15.05 -6.64
CA MET A 28 -7.14 -15.70 -5.32
C MET A 28 -6.38 -17.02 -5.19
N LYS A 29 -5.59 -17.39 -6.19
CA LYS A 29 -4.82 -18.63 -6.20
C LYS A 29 -3.57 -18.51 -5.32
N LYS A 30 -3.34 -19.52 -4.49
CA LYS A 30 -2.16 -19.60 -3.63
C LYS A 30 -0.88 -19.74 -4.45
N ARG A 31 0.15 -18.97 -4.08
CA ARG A 31 1.48 -18.90 -4.69
C ARG A 31 2.55 -18.89 -3.62
N THR A 32 3.80 -19.10 -4.03
CA THR A 32 4.96 -19.00 -3.14
C THR A 32 5.41 -17.56 -3.01
N GLY A 33 5.74 -17.14 -1.79
CA GLY A 33 6.26 -15.81 -1.45
C GLY A 33 5.21 -14.88 -0.84
N GLY A 34 5.66 -13.94 0.00
CA GLY A 34 4.78 -12.94 0.64
C GLY A 34 3.55 -13.56 1.31
N LEU A 35 2.39 -12.89 1.16
CA LEU A 35 1.08 -13.42 1.59
C LEU A 35 0.59 -14.59 0.72
N GLY A 36 1.18 -14.78 -0.46
CA GLY A 36 0.88 -15.90 -1.35
C GLY A 36 -0.33 -15.71 -2.27
N TYR A 37 -0.88 -14.50 -2.39
CA TYR A 37 -2.06 -14.22 -3.22
C TYR A 37 -2.00 -12.80 -3.81
N ILE A 38 -2.46 -12.60 -5.05
CA ILE A 38 -2.39 -11.29 -5.71
C ILE A 38 -3.34 -10.28 -5.05
N LEU A 39 -4.62 -10.63 -4.95
CA LEU A 39 -5.64 -9.68 -4.50
C LEU A 39 -5.55 -9.36 -2.99
N PRO A 40 -5.36 -10.35 -2.08
CA PRO A 40 -5.02 -10.09 -0.69
C PRO A 40 -3.75 -9.25 -0.49
N THR A 41 -2.73 -9.38 -1.36
CA THR A 41 -1.52 -8.55 -1.27
C THR A 41 -1.83 -7.08 -1.57
N LEU A 42 -2.66 -6.79 -2.57
CA LEU A 42 -3.06 -5.41 -2.87
C LEU A 42 -3.90 -4.80 -1.74
N TYR A 43 -4.82 -5.58 -1.16
CA TYR A 43 -5.55 -5.16 0.03
C TYR A 43 -4.60 -4.88 1.21
N HIS A 44 -3.67 -5.78 1.48
CA HIS A 44 -2.69 -5.67 2.58
C HIS A 44 -1.85 -4.40 2.46
N ILE A 45 -1.38 -4.06 1.27
CA ILE A 45 -0.64 -2.82 1.01
C ILE A 45 -1.46 -1.59 1.46
N VAL A 46 -2.73 -1.51 1.04
CA VAL A 46 -3.63 -0.39 1.38
C VAL A 46 -3.90 -0.34 2.88
N ALA A 47 -4.22 -1.50 3.48
CA ALA A 47 -4.53 -1.60 4.89
C ALA A 47 -3.34 -1.19 5.77
N VAL A 48 -2.11 -1.62 5.43
CA VAL A 48 -0.90 -1.26 6.17
C VAL A 48 -0.58 0.23 6.04
N GLU A 49 -0.65 0.82 4.85
CA GLU A 49 -0.44 2.27 4.67
C GLU A 49 -1.45 3.08 5.50
N TYR A 50 -2.73 2.73 5.40
CA TYR A 50 -3.79 3.42 6.13
C TYR A 50 -3.66 3.23 7.65
N GLY A 51 -3.32 2.02 8.08
CA GLY A 51 -3.11 1.70 9.49
C GLY A 51 -2.01 2.53 10.12
N TRP A 52 -0.83 2.55 9.50
CA TRP A 52 0.31 3.31 10.00
C TRP A 52 0.10 4.81 9.98
N ILE A 53 -0.47 5.35 8.90
CA ILE A 53 -0.59 6.80 8.73
C ILE A 53 -1.79 7.34 9.51
N CYS A 54 -3.00 6.83 9.25
CA CYS A 54 -4.20 7.39 9.86
C CYS A 54 -4.38 6.92 11.30
N GLY A 55 -4.21 5.63 11.57
CA GLY A 55 -4.35 5.09 12.93
C GLY A 55 -3.16 5.39 13.82
N GLY A 56 -1.94 5.12 13.34
CA GLY A 56 -0.71 5.32 14.11
C GLY A 56 -0.32 6.78 14.21
N ILE A 57 0.13 7.38 13.11
CA ILE A 57 0.70 8.74 13.12
C ILE A 57 -0.33 9.82 13.45
N GLN A 58 -1.53 9.74 12.85
CA GLN A 58 -2.57 10.76 13.05
C GLN A 58 -3.48 10.47 14.25
N GLU A 59 -3.36 9.30 14.89
CA GLU A 59 -4.20 8.86 16.01
C GLU A 59 -5.72 8.96 15.72
N ARG A 60 -6.12 8.77 14.45
CA ARG A 60 -7.52 8.84 14.04
C ARG A 60 -8.21 7.51 14.32
N ALA A 61 -9.42 7.60 14.86
CA ALA A 61 -10.33 6.47 14.85
C ALA A 61 -10.62 6.07 13.40
N MET A 62 -10.30 4.83 13.05
CA MET A 62 -10.42 4.30 11.70
C MET A 62 -10.96 2.88 11.73
N GLU A 63 -11.54 2.45 10.61
CA GLU A 63 -11.99 1.08 10.39
C GLU A 63 -11.29 0.50 9.15
N ILE A 64 -10.58 -0.59 9.37
CA ILE A 64 -10.01 -1.42 8.31
C ILE A 64 -10.90 -2.67 8.24
N PRO A 65 -11.75 -2.79 7.22
CA PRO A 65 -12.64 -3.94 7.10
C PRO A 65 -11.80 -5.20 6.87
N PRO A 66 -12.10 -6.34 7.52
CA PRO A 66 -11.38 -7.59 7.25
C PRO A 66 -11.49 -7.96 5.77
N PHE A 67 -10.47 -8.66 5.24
CA PHE A 67 -10.39 -8.95 3.81
C PHE A 67 -11.63 -9.68 3.28
N GLU A 68 -12.23 -10.55 4.09
CA GLU A 68 -13.43 -11.32 3.78
C GLU A 68 -14.63 -10.41 3.42
N GLU A 69 -14.69 -9.21 3.99
CA GLU A 69 -15.75 -8.22 3.72
C GLU A 69 -15.49 -7.41 2.45
N VAL A 70 -14.23 -7.34 1.99
CA VAL A 70 -13.79 -6.63 0.78
C VAL A 70 -13.18 -7.57 -0.27
N ALA A 71 -13.65 -8.83 -0.33
CA ALA A 71 -13.06 -9.91 -1.15
C ALA A 71 -13.33 -9.82 -2.67
N SER A 72 -13.55 -8.61 -3.22
CA SER A 72 -13.66 -8.36 -4.65
C SER A 72 -12.75 -7.22 -5.09
N LEU A 73 -12.32 -7.27 -6.36
CA LEU A 73 -11.44 -6.25 -6.93
C LEU A 73 -12.05 -4.84 -6.84
N GLN A 74 -13.34 -4.70 -7.11
CA GLN A 74 -14.01 -3.40 -7.03
C GLN A 74 -14.02 -2.87 -5.59
N GLN A 75 -14.33 -3.71 -4.60
CA GLN A 75 -14.31 -3.29 -3.19
C GLN A 75 -12.91 -2.86 -2.73
N ILE A 76 -11.85 -3.50 -3.23
CA ILE A 76 -10.46 -3.09 -2.90
C ILE A 76 -10.09 -1.78 -3.60
N LYS A 77 -10.55 -1.57 -4.84
CA LYS A 77 -10.40 -0.27 -5.52
C LYS A 77 -11.11 0.83 -4.73
N ASP A 78 -12.33 0.59 -4.28
CA ASP A 78 -13.12 1.54 -3.49
C ASP A 78 -12.47 1.81 -2.13
N PHE A 79 -11.96 0.77 -1.46
CA PHE A 79 -11.20 0.88 -0.21
C PHE A 79 -9.92 1.71 -0.40
N SER A 80 -9.13 1.40 -1.43
CA SER A 80 -7.92 2.15 -1.80
C SER A 80 -8.22 3.63 -2.05
N ALA A 81 -9.27 3.92 -2.82
CA ALA A 81 -9.69 5.29 -3.11
C ALA A 81 -10.13 6.05 -1.85
N ARG A 82 -10.92 5.41 -0.97
CA ARG A 82 -11.34 5.98 0.31
C ARG A 82 -10.14 6.30 1.20
N CYS A 83 -9.26 5.34 1.42
CA CYS A 83 -8.06 5.52 2.23
C CYS A 83 -7.15 6.63 1.68
N HIS A 84 -7.00 6.70 0.35
CA HIS A 84 -6.19 7.74 -0.29
C HIS A 84 -6.71 9.16 0.00
N VAL A 85 -8.04 9.38 0.02
CA VAL A 85 -8.61 10.69 0.38
C VAL A 85 -8.22 11.14 1.78
N GLU A 86 -8.07 10.20 2.71
CA GLU A 86 -7.72 10.50 4.10
C GLU A 86 -6.20 10.65 4.33
N ILE A 87 -5.41 9.82 3.64
CA ILE A 87 -3.94 9.80 3.74
C ILE A 87 -3.30 10.97 3.00
N ALA A 88 -3.73 11.23 1.77
CA ALA A 88 -3.03 12.12 0.84
C ALA A 88 -2.77 13.53 1.42
N PRO A 89 -3.74 14.20 2.09
CA PRO A 89 -3.49 15.51 2.70
C PRO A 89 -2.32 15.50 3.67
N PHE A 90 -2.20 14.49 4.53
CA PHE A 90 -1.11 14.38 5.49
C PHE A 90 0.26 14.20 4.81
N VAL A 91 0.31 13.35 3.79
CA VAL A 91 1.54 13.12 3.03
C VAL A 91 1.98 14.37 2.27
N TYR A 92 1.03 15.12 1.69
CA TYR A 92 1.31 16.38 0.99
C TYR A 92 1.73 17.51 1.94
N GLU A 93 1.23 17.53 3.18
CA GLU A 93 1.61 18.50 4.21
C GLU A 93 2.87 18.12 4.99
N TRP A 94 3.49 16.97 4.65
CA TRP A 94 4.69 16.50 5.32
C TRP A 94 5.83 17.53 5.24
N ASN A 95 6.49 17.76 6.38
CA ASN A 95 7.66 18.63 6.48
C ASN A 95 8.68 18.04 7.46
N ASP A 96 9.94 18.50 7.35
CA ASP A 96 11.06 17.97 8.14
C ASP A 96 10.86 18.09 9.65
N GLY A 97 10.01 19.01 10.12
CA GLY A 97 9.65 19.14 11.54
C GLY A 97 8.81 17.98 12.09
N LEU A 98 8.32 17.08 11.23
CA LEU A 98 7.60 15.87 11.62
C LEU A 98 8.52 14.65 11.79
N GLU A 99 9.72 14.65 11.20
CA GLU A 99 10.61 13.48 11.11
C GLU A 99 10.90 12.85 12.49
N GLU A 100 11.12 13.69 13.50
CA GLU A 100 11.54 13.29 14.85
C GLU A 100 10.37 13.14 15.85
N ARG A 101 9.13 13.35 15.41
CA ARG A 101 7.95 13.09 16.26
C ARG A 101 7.82 11.59 16.52
N ILE A 102 7.32 11.25 17.70
CA ILE A 102 7.17 9.87 18.14
C ILE A 102 5.71 9.44 18.00
N MET A 103 5.50 8.32 17.34
CA MET A 103 4.25 7.55 17.32
C MET A 103 4.44 6.37 18.26
N ILE A 104 3.41 6.04 19.04
CA ILE A 104 3.40 4.87 19.90
C ILE A 104 2.51 3.81 19.27
N ASP A 105 3.14 2.75 18.78
CA ASP A 105 2.44 1.57 18.29
C ASP A 105 2.03 0.69 19.47
N ILE A 106 0.87 0.05 19.35
CA ILE A 106 0.39 -0.93 20.31
C ILE A 106 0.30 -2.25 19.56
N THR A 107 1.22 -3.17 19.83
CA THR A 107 1.28 -4.45 19.14
C THR A 107 0.06 -5.32 19.47
N ASP A 108 -0.14 -6.40 18.72
CA ASP A 108 -1.21 -7.37 18.99
C ASP A 108 -1.09 -7.99 20.40
N GLU A 109 0.11 -8.06 20.96
CA GLU A 109 0.41 -8.48 22.33
C GLU A 109 0.17 -7.39 23.39
N GLY A 110 -0.19 -6.18 22.96
CA GLY A 110 -0.42 -5.01 23.81
C GLY A 110 0.86 -4.31 24.25
N GLU A 111 2.01 -4.64 23.65
CA GLU A 111 3.27 -3.95 23.91
C GLU A 111 3.27 -2.57 23.29
N ARG A 112 3.95 -1.61 23.93
CA ARG A 112 4.04 -0.23 23.45
C ARG A 112 5.40 0.02 22.85
N GLU A 113 5.45 0.22 21.55
CA GLU A 113 6.68 0.48 20.81
C GLU A 113 6.72 1.91 20.30
N ALA A 114 7.88 2.56 20.40
CA ALA A 114 8.06 3.94 19.97
C ALA A 114 8.77 3.99 18.63
N HIS A 115 8.15 4.64 17.65
CA HIS A 115 8.74 4.84 16.33
C HIS A 115 8.75 6.32 15.96
N LYS A 116 9.79 6.75 15.26
CA LYS A 116 9.79 8.09 14.65
C LYS A 116 8.82 8.11 13.48
N TYR A 117 8.06 9.20 13.32
CA TYR A 117 7.17 9.34 12.15
C TYR A 117 7.96 9.18 10.84
N GLY A 118 9.18 9.74 10.78
CA GLY A 118 10.05 9.61 9.61
C GLY A 118 10.43 8.16 9.28
N GLU A 119 10.60 7.32 10.29
CA GLU A 119 10.86 5.88 10.15
C GLU A 119 9.63 5.17 9.59
N VAL A 120 8.45 5.43 10.17
CA VAL A 120 7.17 4.86 9.72
C VAL A 120 6.88 5.22 8.26
N MET A 121 7.05 6.48 7.87
CA MET A 121 6.82 6.92 6.49
C MET A 121 7.72 6.18 5.48
N ARG A 122 8.99 5.94 5.84
CA ARG A 122 9.93 5.18 5.00
C ARG A 122 9.63 3.68 5.00
N HIS A 123 9.18 3.14 6.13
CA HIS A 123 8.70 1.76 6.23
C HIS A 123 7.54 1.52 5.26
N VAL A 124 6.52 2.38 5.29
CA VAL A 124 5.35 2.28 4.40
C VAL A 124 5.74 2.32 2.92
N ILE A 125 6.64 3.24 2.53
CA ILE A 125 7.16 3.31 1.16
C ILE A 125 7.83 1.99 0.76
N ALA A 126 8.76 1.49 1.59
CA ALA A 126 9.53 0.29 1.29
C ALA A 126 8.64 -0.97 1.27
N HIS A 127 7.67 -1.04 2.18
CA HIS A 127 6.72 -2.13 2.31
C HIS A 127 5.90 -2.33 1.03
N GLU A 128 5.36 -1.25 0.47
CA GLU A 128 4.62 -1.34 -0.78
C GLU A 128 5.50 -1.75 -1.96
N ILE A 129 6.67 -1.13 -2.13
CA ILE A 129 7.62 -1.49 -3.21
C ILE A 129 8.01 -2.97 -3.11
N HIS A 130 8.23 -3.47 -1.89
CA HIS A 130 8.53 -4.87 -1.63
C HIS A 130 7.42 -5.80 -2.12
N HIS A 131 6.17 -5.54 -1.75
CA HIS A 131 5.02 -6.37 -2.12
C HIS A 131 4.66 -6.25 -3.61
N ILE A 132 4.77 -5.07 -4.20
CA ILE A 132 4.62 -4.87 -5.65
C ILE A 132 5.67 -5.68 -6.43
N GLY A 133 6.89 -5.80 -5.91
CA GLY A 133 7.92 -6.68 -6.47
C GLY A 133 7.46 -8.14 -6.57
N GLN A 134 6.74 -8.65 -5.57
CA GLN A 134 6.19 -10.01 -5.57
C GLN A 134 5.15 -10.19 -6.68
N LEU A 135 4.25 -9.21 -6.86
CA LEU A 135 3.23 -9.24 -7.93
C LEU A 135 3.86 -9.34 -9.32
N SER A 136 5.02 -8.71 -9.52
CA SER A 136 5.73 -8.76 -10.80
C SER A 136 6.11 -10.18 -11.20
N ILE A 137 6.52 -11.02 -10.24
CA ILE A 137 6.84 -12.44 -10.48
C ILE A 137 5.57 -13.23 -10.78
N TRP A 138 4.55 -13.12 -9.93
CA TRP A 138 3.30 -13.86 -10.09
C TRP A 138 2.56 -13.52 -11.38
N SER A 139 2.66 -12.26 -11.86
CA SER A 139 2.11 -11.88 -13.16
C SER A 139 2.75 -12.66 -14.32
N ARG A 140 4.05 -12.96 -14.23
CA ARG A 140 4.78 -13.74 -15.24
C ARG A 140 4.41 -15.21 -15.18
N GLU A 141 4.18 -15.76 -13.99
CA GLU A 141 3.74 -17.16 -13.82
C GLU A 141 2.40 -17.44 -14.53
N ILE A 142 1.53 -16.44 -14.63
CA ILE A 142 0.25 -16.55 -15.35
C ILE A 142 0.33 -16.05 -16.80
N GLY A 143 1.55 -15.86 -17.34
CA GLY A 143 1.76 -15.47 -18.73
C GLY A 143 1.39 -14.03 -19.07
N LYS A 144 1.26 -13.14 -18.08
CA LYS A 144 0.90 -11.73 -18.28
C LYS A 144 2.12 -10.82 -18.12
N ILE A 145 2.04 -9.66 -18.76
CA ILE A 145 3.06 -8.61 -18.65
C ILE A 145 2.81 -7.86 -17.34
N PRO A 146 3.82 -7.70 -16.46
CA PRO A 146 3.71 -6.92 -15.24
C PRO A 146 3.53 -5.44 -15.55
N VAL A 147 2.95 -4.71 -14.60
CA VAL A 147 3.01 -3.25 -14.57
C VAL A 147 4.48 -2.79 -14.54
N ASN A 148 4.78 -1.71 -15.27
CA ASN A 148 6.12 -1.12 -15.31
C ASN A 148 6.51 -0.57 -13.94
N ALA A 149 7.62 -1.02 -13.34
CA ALA A 149 8.07 -0.54 -12.03
C ALA A 149 9.08 0.62 -12.09
N ASN A 150 9.29 1.23 -13.26
CA ASN A 150 10.21 2.36 -13.37
C ASN A 150 9.64 3.57 -12.64
N LEU A 151 10.45 4.18 -11.78
CA LEU A 151 10.19 5.53 -11.26
C LEU A 151 10.38 6.59 -12.35
N ILE A 152 11.40 6.41 -13.19
CA ILE A 152 11.74 7.31 -14.29
C ILE A 152 10.68 7.21 -15.40
N GLY A 153 10.28 8.35 -15.97
CA GLY A 153 9.34 8.40 -17.09
C GLY A 153 7.86 8.32 -16.69
N ARG A 154 7.55 8.42 -15.40
CA ARG A 154 6.16 8.42 -14.88
C ARG A 154 5.50 9.81 -14.77
N GLY A 155 6.19 10.86 -15.22
CA GLY A 155 5.68 12.24 -15.14
C GLY A 155 5.60 12.80 -13.71
N LEU A 156 6.38 12.25 -12.78
CA LEU A 156 6.43 12.71 -11.37
C LEU A 156 7.34 13.92 -11.16
N PHE A 157 8.21 14.22 -12.12
CA PHE A 157 9.15 15.33 -12.09
C PHE A 157 8.91 16.19 -13.34
N ASP A 158 8.77 17.49 -13.15
CA ASP A 158 8.74 18.45 -14.26
C ASP A 158 10.12 18.45 -14.95
N ILE A 159 10.10 18.65 -16.27
CA ILE A 159 11.30 18.74 -17.12
C ILE A 159 11.42 20.17 -17.63
#